data_AF-A0A252DYM8-F1
#
_entry.id   AF-A0A252DYM8-F1
#
_cell.length_a   1.000
_cell.length_b   1.000
_cell.length_c   1.000
_cell.angle_alpha   90.00
_cell.angle_beta   90.00
_cell.angle_gamma   90.00
#
_symmetry.space_group_name_H-M   'P 1'
#
loop_
_entity.id
_entity.type
_entity.pdbx_description
1 polymer ?
#
loop_
_entity_poly.entity_id
_entity_poly.type
_entity_poly.pdbx_seq_one_letter_code
_entity_poly.pdbx_strand_id
1 'polypeptide(L)'
;MELITAIEVEVELILNYSRILRNIVVKRLDFPTISFELTSDSTIGNCAIEALDIPPRMLDSNGHPRLDLLNFRLRSRSECLQFQCGQTVLVEKIHIKNLLLIS
;
A
#
# COMPACT_ATOMS: atom_id res chain seq x y z
N MET A 1 -8.11 15.92 -12.69
CA MET A 1 -7.71 14.71 -11.93
C MET A 1 -6.29 14.41 -12.38
N GLU A 2 -5.29 14.66 -11.54
CA GLU A 2 -3.89 14.43 -11.90
C GLU A 2 -3.56 12.94 -11.75
N LEU A 3 -3.01 12.38 -12.83
CA LEU A 3 -2.54 11.01 -12.87
C LEU A 3 -1.10 11.02 -12.36
N ILE A 4 -0.89 10.70 -11.08
CA ILE A 4 0.44 10.27 -10.64
C ILE A 4 0.59 8.81 -11.01
N THR A 5 1.57 8.51 -11.85
CA THR A 5 1.77 7.16 -12.38
C THR A 5 2.35 6.20 -11.34
N ALA A 6 3.01 6.71 -10.29
CA ALA A 6 3.52 5.89 -9.18
C ALA A 6 3.80 6.68 -7.90
N ILE A 7 3.77 6.02 -6.75
CA ILE A 7 4.27 6.52 -5.44
C ILE A 7 5.29 5.56 -4.86
N GLU A 8 6.21 6.09 -4.07
CA GLU A 8 7.17 5.29 -3.32
C GLU A 8 6.64 4.98 -1.91
N VAL A 9 6.78 3.72 -1.48
CA VAL A 9 6.34 3.22 -0.18
C VAL A 9 7.40 2.29 0.41
N GLU A 10 7.43 2.15 1.73
CA GLU A 10 8.31 1.21 2.42
C GLU A 10 7.52 0.02 2.94
N VAL A 11 7.99 -1.20 2.69
CA VAL A 11 7.33 -2.41 3.18
C VAL A 11 7.57 -2.55 4.69
N GLU A 12 6.50 -2.62 5.48
CA GLU A 12 6.59 -2.75 6.94
C GLU A 12 6.32 -4.18 7.39
N LEU A 13 5.28 -4.82 6.84
CA LEU A 13 4.87 -6.14 7.33
C LEU A 13 4.18 -6.98 6.27
N ILE A 14 4.62 -8.23 6.11
CA ILE A 14 3.96 -9.22 5.25
C ILE A 14 3.08 -10.10 6.13
N LEU A 15 1.77 -9.84 6.07
CA LEU A 15 0.76 -10.54 6.88
C LEU A 15 0.29 -11.80 6.15
N ASN A 16 0.68 -12.95 6.71
CA ASN A 16 0.27 -14.25 6.22
C ASN A 16 -1.10 -14.65 6.78
N TYR A 17 -2.17 -14.01 6.31
CA TYR A 17 -3.52 -14.49 6.59
C TYR A 17 -3.85 -15.73 5.73
N SER A 18 -4.52 -16.70 6.34
CA SER A 18 -4.83 -17.99 5.72
C SER A 18 -6.07 -17.87 4.82
N ARG A 19 -5.87 -17.83 3.50
CA ARG A 19 -6.32 -18.80 2.49
C ARG A 19 -6.22 -18.14 1.10
N ILE A 20 -5.38 -18.72 0.25
CA ILE A 20 -5.15 -18.40 -1.17
C ILE A 20 -4.27 -17.15 -1.42
N LEU A 21 -4.53 -16.00 -0.77
CA LEU A 21 -3.79 -14.73 -1.01
C LEU A 21 -3.14 -14.19 0.27
N ARG A 22 -2.06 -13.40 0.14
CA ARG A 22 -1.33 -12.79 1.27
C ARG A 22 -1.54 -11.28 1.30
N ASN A 23 -1.60 -10.72 2.52
CA ASN A 23 -1.71 -9.29 2.72
C ASN A 23 -0.30 -8.69 2.93
N ILE A 24 -0.04 -7.52 2.38
CA ILE A 24 1.17 -6.75 2.59
C ILE A 24 0.80 -5.37 3.13
N VAL A 25 1.48 -4.96 4.19
CA VAL A 25 1.36 -3.64 4.78
C VAL A 25 2.59 -2.84 4.40
N VAL A 26 2.35 -1.65 3.88
CA VAL A 26 3.41 -0.70 3.53
C VAL A 26 3.15 0.65 4.19
N LYS A 27 4.23 1.33 4.54
CA LYS A 27 4.25 2.69 5.03
C LYS A 27 4.35 3.66 3.87
N ARG A 28 3.52 4.68 3.93
CA ARG A 28 3.62 5.84 3.05
C ARG A 28 4.87 6.63 3.41
N LEU A 29 5.75 6.83 2.44
CA LEU A 29 6.94 7.66 2.62
C LEU A 29 6.61 9.15 2.48
N ASP A 30 5.55 9.48 1.72
CA ASP A 30 5.09 10.86 1.50
C ASP A 30 3.84 11.24 2.31
N PHE A 31 3.75 12.55 2.59
CA PHE A 31 2.83 13.25 3.48
C PHE A 31 1.38 12.70 3.55
N PRO A 32 0.74 12.76 4.74
CA PRO A 32 -0.55 12.13 5.06
C PRO A 32 -1.76 12.64 4.24
N THR A 33 -1.57 13.66 3.40
CA THR A 33 -2.65 14.38 2.71
C THR A 33 -3.09 13.79 1.38
N ILE A 34 -2.31 12.87 0.79
CA ILE A 34 -2.64 12.32 -0.54
C ILE A 34 -3.47 11.05 -0.37
N SER A 35 -4.77 11.08 -0.65
CA SER A 35 -5.51 9.82 -0.84
C SER A 35 -5.29 9.33 -2.27
N PHE A 36 -5.16 8.03 -2.47
CA PHE A 36 -5.08 7.45 -3.81
C PHE A 36 -6.04 6.28 -3.92
N GLU A 37 -6.48 6.04 -5.14
CA GLU A 37 -7.38 5.00 -5.58
C GLU A 37 -6.59 4.07 -6.50
N LEU A 38 -6.66 2.77 -6.23
CA LEU A 38 -6.06 1.77 -7.11
C LEU A 38 -6.94 1.56 -8.33
N THR A 39 -6.29 1.32 -9.46
CA THR A 39 -6.91 0.87 -10.70
C THR A 39 -6.86 -0.65 -10.79
N SER A 40 -7.59 -1.25 -11.73
CA SER A 40 -7.63 -2.70 -11.91
C SER A 40 -6.26 -3.31 -12.27
N ASP A 41 -5.35 -2.49 -12.81
CA ASP A 41 -4.02 -2.85 -13.27
C ASP A 41 -2.89 -2.27 -12.40
N SER A 42 -3.20 -1.76 -11.19
CA SER A 42 -2.21 -1.34 -10.19
C SER A 42 -1.27 -2.48 -9.79
N THR A 43 -0.01 -2.12 -9.59
CA THR A 43 1.07 -3.02 -9.18
C THR A 43 1.82 -2.46 -7.98
N ILE A 44 2.40 -3.34 -7.16
CA ILE A 44 3.43 -2.99 -6.18
C ILE A 44 4.71 -3.74 -6.53
N GLY A 45 5.82 -3.06 -6.77
CA GLY A 45 7.08 -3.71 -7.18
C GLY A 45 6.88 -4.74 -8.30
N ASN A 46 6.13 -4.38 -9.35
CA ASN A 46 5.72 -5.24 -10.47
C ASN A 46 4.76 -6.41 -10.15
N CYS A 47 4.26 -6.53 -8.93
CA CYS A 47 3.30 -7.56 -8.53
C CYS A 47 1.87 -7.04 -8.56
N ALA A 48 0.92 -7.82 -9.07
CA ALA A 48 -0.47 -7.39 -9.17
C ALA A 48 -1.16 -7.37 -7.79
N ILE A 49 -1.91 -6.31 -7.50
CA ILE A 49 -2.52 -6.12 -6.17
C ILE A 49 -4.03 -5.87 -6.21
N GLU A 50 -4.64 -6.06 -5.04
CA GLU A 50 -5.97 -5.63 -4.66
C GLU A 50 -5.82 -4.70 -3.43
N ALA A 51 -6.34 -3.47 -3.49
CA ALA A 51 -6.41 -2.62 -2.31
C ALA A 51 -7.46 -3.17 -1.38
N LEU A 52 -7.09 -3.30 -0.11
CA LEU A 52 -8.05 -3.56 0.93
C LEU A 52 -8.45 -2.20 1.48
N ASP A 53 -9.71 -1.80 1.29
CA ASP A 53 -10.28 -0.56 1.85
C ASP A 53 -10.54 -0.73 3.36
N ILE A 54 -9.52 -1.24 4.06
CA ILE A 54 -9.47 -1.44 5.50
C ILE A 54 -8.10 -1.00 5.99
N PRO A 55 -8.04 -0.09 6.97
CA PRO A 55 -6.77 0.29 7.57
C PRO A 55 -6.11 -0.95 8.22
N PRO A 56 -4.78 -1.04 8.20
CA PRO A 56 -4.07 -2.06 8.96
C PRO A 56 -4.50 -2.02 10.42
N ARG A 57 -4.70 -3.18 11.04
CA ARG A 57 -5.02 -3.27 12.49
C ARG A 57 -3.82 -2.96 13.39
N MET A 58 -2.79 -2.31 12.85
CA MET A 58 -1.55 -2.02 13.54
C MET A 58 -1.71 -0.73 14.35
N LEU A 59 -1.21 -0.77 15.59
CA LEU A 59 -1.16 0.38 16.47
C LEU A 59 0.26 0.95 16.52
N ASP A 60 0.38 2.25 16.75
CA ASP A 60 1.65 2.91 17.04
C ASP A 60 2.11 2.60 18.48
N SER A 61 3.27 3.14 18.87
CA SER A 61 3.81 2.97 20.23
C SER A 61 2.89 3.51 21.34
N ASN A 62 1.93 4.36 20.98
CA ASN A 62 0.98 5.01 21.89
C ASN A 62 -0.39 4.32 21.87
N GLY A 63 -0.57 3.25 21.08
CA GLY A 63 -1.82 2.52 20.96
C GLY A 63 -2.84 3.14 20.00
N HIS A 64 -2.46 4.12 19.18
CA HIS A 64 -3.34 4.70 18.16
C HIS A 64 -3.26 3.94 16.84
N PRO A 65 -4.34 3.91 16.03
CA PRO A 65 -4.30 3.32 14.70
C PRO A 65 -3.23 3.96 13.80
N ARG A 66 -2.43 3.15 13.13
CA ARG A 66 -1.42 3.58 12.15
C ARG A 66 -2.05 3.94 10.80
N LEU A 67 -2.51 5.18 10.67
CA LEU A 67 -3.15 5.70 9.45
C LEU A 67 -2.14 6.00 8.31
N ASP A 68 -0.85 6.02 8.63
CA ASP A 68 0.26 6.12 7.68
C ASP A 68 0.54 4.79 6.95
N LEU A 69 -0.06 3.69 7.42
CA LEU A 69 0.09 2.37 6.83
C LEU A 69 -1.09 2.03 5.91
N LEU A 70 -0.77 1.33 4.83
CA LEU A 70 -1.70 0.89 3.80
C LEU A 70 -1.71 -0.63 3.76
N ASN A 71 -2.87 -1.22 3.46
CA ASN A 71 -3.04 -2.66 3.39
C ASN A 71 -3.40 -3.09 1.97
N PHE A 72 -2.57 -3.94 1.39
CA PHE A 72 -2.79 -4.52 0.07
C PHE A 72 -2.89 -6.04 0.16
N ARG A 73 -3.53 -6.65 -0.82
CA ARG A 73 -3.52 -8.09 -1.04
C ARG A 73 -2.87 -8.40 -2.38
N LEU A 74 -1.87 -9.26 -2.36
CA LEU A 74 -1.24 -9.75 -3.60
C LEU A 74 -2.18 -10.73 -4.30
N ARG A 75 -2.25 -10.70 -5.63
CA ARG A 75 -3.12 -11.61 -6.41
C ARG A 75 -2.50 -12.99 -6.62
N SER A 76 -1.18 -13.13 -6.52
CA SER A 76 -0.51 -14.43 -6.59
C SER A 76 0.41 -14.68 -5.40
N ARG A 77 0.52 -15.95 -4.98
CA ARG A 77 1.41 -16.36 -3.88
C ARG A 77 2.90 -16.24 -4.24
N SER A 78 3.26 -16.45 -5.52
CA SER A 78 4.66 -16.40 -5.96
C SER A 78 5.24 -14.98 -5.94
N GLU A 79 4.39 -13.97 -6.09
CA GLU A 79 4.75 -12.54 -6.01
C GLU A 79 5.27 -12.15 -4.62
N CYS A 80 4.80 -12.83 -3.57
CA CYS A 80 5.14 -12.50 -2.19
C CYS A 80 6.58 -12.79 -1.79
N LEU A 81 7.28 -13.72 -2.47
CA LEU A 81 8.65 -14.10 -2.15
C LEU A 81 9.67 -12.98 -2.47
N GLN A 82 9.24 -11.96 -3.20
CA GLN A 82 10.10 -10.88 -3.66
C GLN A 82 10.21 -9.73 -2.67
N PHE A 83 9.33 -9.66 -1.66
CA PHE A 83 9.26 -8.54 -0.72
C PHE A 83 9.95 -8.83 0.61
N GLN A 84 10.68 -7.84 1.10
CA GLN A 84 11.34 -7.84 2.41
C GLN A 84 10.86 -6.65 3.26
N CYS A 85 10.78 -6.82 4.57
CA CYS A 85 10.51 -5.71 5.49
C CYS A 85 11.65 -4.67 5.42
N GLY A 86 11.31 -3.39 5.46
CA GLY A 86 12.21 -2.25 5.23
C GLY A 86 12.52 -1.99 3.75
N GLN A 87 11.99 -2.78 2.81
CA GLN A 87 12.24 -2.59 1.39
C GLN A 87 11.39 -1.43 0.84
N THR A 88 12.04 -0.49 0.17
CA THR A 88 11.35 0.53 -0.62
C THR A 88 10.85 -0.05 -1.93
N VAL A 89 9.58 0.19 -2.26
CA VAL A 89 8.92 -0.30 -3.48
C VAL A 89 8.02 0.78 -4.07
N LEU A 90 7.77 0.69 -5.38
CA LEU A 90 6.83 1.57 -6.07
C LEU A 90 5.45 0.94 -6.13
N VAL A 91 4.41 1.73 -5.89
CA VAL A 91 3.03 1.42 -6.24
C VAL A 91 2.70 2.19 -7.52
N GLU A 92 2.41 1.47 -8.60
CA GLU A 92 2.20 2.07 -9.92
C GLU A 92 0.72 2.05 -10.33
N LYS A 93 0.39 2.87 -11.33
CA LYS A 93 -0.93 2.98 -11.96
C LYS A 93 -2.03 3.27 -10.94
N ILE A 94 -1.84 4.35 -10.19
CA ILE A 94 -2.77 4.82 -9.17
C ILE A 94 -3.41 6.12 -9.60
N HIS A 95 -4.57 6.42 -9.04
CA HIS A 95 -5.29 7.68 -9.22
C HIS A 95 -5.25 8.45 -7.91
N ILE A 96 -4.96 9.75 -7.91
CA ILE A 96 -5.10 10.54 -6.68
C ILE A 96 -6.58 10.89 -6.46
N LYS A 97 -7.11 10.49 -5.30
CA LYS A 97 -8.37 11.00 -4.77
C LYS A 97 -8.04 12.22 -3.90
N ASN A 98 -8.59 13.37 -4.26
CA ASN A 98 -8.42 14.63 -3.53
C ASN A 98 -6.95 14.95 -3.22
N LEU A 99 -6.29 15.58 -4.19
CA LEU A 99 -5.16 16.45 -3.87
C LEU A 99 -5.77 17.60 -3.04
N LEU A 100 -5.72 17.52 -1.71
CA LEU A 100 -5.85 18.71 -0.89
C LEU A 100 -4.65 19.56 -1.25
N LEU A 101 -4.83 20.40 -2.28
CA LEU A 101 -3.95 21.52 -2.57
C LEU A 101 -3.92 22.32 -1.28
N ILE A 102 -2.84 22.13 -0.50
CA ILE A 102 -2.49 23.09 0.53
C ILE A 102 -2.04 24.32 -0.26
N SER A 103 -3.00 25.19 -0.54
CA SER A 103 -2.79 26.53 -1.08
C SER A 103 -2.11 27.42 -0.06
#